data_AF-A0A535S6M4-F1
#
_entry.id   AF-A0A535S6M4-F1
#
_cell.length_a   1.000
_cell.length_b   1.000
_cell.length_c   1.000
_cell.angle_alpha   90.00
_cell.angle_beta   90.00
_cell.angle_gamma   90.00
#
_symmetry.space_group_name_H-M   'P 1'
#
loop_
_entity.id
_entity.type
_entity.pdbx_description
1 polymer ?
#
loop_
_entity_poly.entity_id
_entity_poly.type
_entity_poly.pdbx_seq_one_letter_code
_entity_poly.pdbx_strand_id
1 'polypeptide(L)'
;MRGSKQDLPVAFDGDGVRSQQVEWGEMNAALESFPAGLDTAPLFKGLPDDRCQCPHWGYVLKGRLRIKYSNHEEVLGEGDVYYLAPG
;
A
#
# COMPACT_ATOMS: atom_id res chain seq x y z
N MET A 1 3.09 -18.12 -7.75
CA MET A 1 3.34 -17.00 -8.68
C MET A 1 4.53 -16.21 -8.13
N ARG A 2 5.43 -15.71 -8.99
CA ARG A 2 6.58 -14.87 -8.57
C ARG A 2 6.90 -13.83 -9.64
N GLY A 3 7.45 -12.70 -9.22
CA GLY A 3 7.92 -11.63 -10.10
C GLY A 3 8.84 -10.69 -9.32
N SER A 4 9.91 -10.25 -9.96
CA SER A 4 10.84 -9.25 -9.43
C SER A 4 10.40 -7.85 -9.82
N LYS A 5 11.06 -6.83 -9.29
CA LYS A 5 10.84 -5.42 -9.69
C LYS A 5 10.97 -5.20 -11.20
N GLN A 6 11.75 -6.02 -11.90
CA GLN A 6 11.94 -5.92 -13.35
C GLN A 6 10.81 -6.62 -14.14
N ASP A 7 10.13 -7.58 -13.51
CA ASP A 7 9.10 -8.39 -14.15
C ASP A 7 7.70 -7.75 -14.02
N LEU A 8 7.44 -6.98 -12.96
CA LEU A 8 6.13 -6.40 -12.68
C LEU A 8 5.89 -5.15 -13.55
N PRO A 9 4.74 -5.06 -14.26
CA PRO A 9 4.43 -3.89 -15.07
C PRO A 9 4.19 -2.66 -14.19
N VAL A 10 4.56 -1.50 -14.71
CA VAL A 10 4.34 -0.21 -14.05
C VAL A 10 2.90 0.21 -14.30
N ALA A 11 2.10 0.31 -13.25
CA ALA A 11 0.73 0.81 -13.34
C ALA A 11 0.65 2.32 -13.14
N PHE A 12 1.54 2.89 -12.33
CA PHE A 12 1.62 4.33 -12.09
C PHE A 12 3.06 4.79 -11.82
N ASP A 13 3.43 5.94 -12.36
CA ASP A 13 4.75 6.57 -12.18
C ASP A 13 4.61 8.09 -12.31
N GLY A 14 4.67 8.81 -11.18
CA GLY A 14 4.44 10.26 -11.15
C GLY A 14 4.54 10.84 -9.74
N ASP A 15 4.96 12.10 -9.63
CA ASP A 15 5.05 12.84 -8.36
C ASP A 15 5.80 12.13 -7.22
N GLY A 16 6.82 11.34 -7.59
CA GLY A 16 7.61 10.53 -6.65
C GLY A 16 6.92 9.26 -6.16
N VAL A 17 5.70 8.98 -6.61
CA VAL A 17 4.99 7.72 -6.41
C VAL A 17 5.29 6.79 -7.58
N ARG A 18 5.54 5.52 -7.25
CA ARG A 18 5.69 4.46 -8.25
C ARG A 18 4.97 3.20 -7.76
N SER A 19 4.01 2.74 -8.57
CA SER A 19 3.30 1.48 -8.37
C SER A 19 3.62 0.53 -9.51
N GLN A 20 4.11 -0.65 -9.15
CA GLN A 20 4.27 -1.78 -10.07
C GLN A 20 3.46 -2.94 -9.54
N GLN A 21 2.45 -3.39 -10.28
CA GLN A 21 1.43 -4.31 -9.77
C GLN A 21 1.04 -5.36 -10.79
N VAL A 22 0.59 -6.51 -10.29
CA VAL A 22 0.11 -7.62 -11.10
C VAL A 22 -1.00 -8.35 -10.36
N GLU A 23 -2.02 -8.78 -11.09
CA GLU A 23 -3.09 -9.62 -10.54
C GLU A 23 -2.67 -11.09 -10.57
N TRP A 24 -2.72 -11.71 -9.40
CA TRP A 24 -2.31 -13.10 -9.16
C TRP A 24 -3.44 -13.84 -8.45
N GLY A 25 -4.35 -14.40 -9.25
CA GLY A 25 -5.60 -14.97 -8.74
C GLY A 25 -6.48 -13.86 -8.16
N GLU A 26 -6.92 -14.02 -6.92
CA GLU A 26 -7.79 -13.04 -6.24
C GLU A 26 -7.01 -11.90 -5.55
N MET A 27 -5.68 -11.87 -5.66
CA MET A 27 -4.84 -10.87 -5.01
C MET A 27 -4.14 -9.97 -6.03
N ASN A 28 -4.20 -8.65 -5.80
CA ASN A 28 -3.28 -7.71 -6.41
C ASN A 28 -1.96 -7.72 -5.62
N ALA A 29 -0.86 -8.07 -6.30
CA ALA A 29 0.48 -8.03 -5.73
C ALA A 29 1.23 -6.83 -6.29
N ALA A 30 1.82 -6.01 -5.42
CA ALA A 30 2.45 -4.76 -5.84
C ALA A 30 3.77 -4.48 -5.12
N LEU A 31 4.64 -3.74 -5.82
CA LEU A 31 5.80 -3.05 -5.28
C LEU A 31 5.51 -1.55 -5.33
N GLU A 32 5.26 -0.98 -4.16
CA GLU A 32 4.85 0.41 -4.00
C GLU A 32 5.99 1.26 -3.47
N SER A 33 6.07 2.51 -3.94
CA SER A 33 7.01 3.51 -3.43
C SER A 33 6.30 4.86 -3.38
N PHE A 34 6.38 5.52 -2.23
CA PHE A 34 5.75 6.81 -1.98
C PHE A 34 6.78 7.82 -1.45
N PRO A 35 6.68 9.12 -1.79
CA PRO A 35 7.52 10.14 -1.18
C PRO A 35 7.12 10.36 0.28
N ALA A 36 8.09 10.76 1.10
CA ALA A 36 7.85 11.04 2.51
C ALA A 36 6.82 12.18 2.67
N GLY A 37 5.85 11.98 3.56
CA GLY A 37 4.81 12.98 3.85
C GLY A 37 3.62 12.95 2.90
N LEU A 38 3.59 12.07 1.90
CA LEU A 38 2.39 11.87 1.09
C LEU A 38 1.21 11.41 1.96
N ASP A 39 0.08 12.09 1.85
CA ASP A 39 -1.19 11.67 2.45
C ASP A 39 -2.08 11.02 1.39
N THR A 40 -2.37 9.72 1.56
CA THR A 40 -3.21 8.94 0.66
C THR A 40 -4.68 8.90 1.08
N ALA A 41 -5.03 9.43 2.26
CA ALA A 41 -6.42 9.45 2.73
C ALA A 41 -7.43 10.07 1.73
N PRO A 42 -7.08 11.12 0.95
CA PRO A 42 -8.00 11.67 -0.05
C PRO A 42 -8.43 10.67 -1.14
N LEU A 43 -7.63 9.62 -1.42
CA LEU A 43 -7.95 8.61 -2.43
C LEU A 43 -9.14 7.73 -2.04
N PHE A 44 -9.45 7.65 -0.75
CA PHE A 44 -10.49 6.77 -0.22
C PHE A 44 -11.83 7.48 0.01
N LYS A 45 -11.91 8.79 -0.30
CA LYS A 45 -13.15 9.56 -0.13
C LYS A 45 -14.30 8.97 -0.93
N GLY A 46 -15.44 8.78 -0.27
CA GLY A 46 -16.66 8.20 -0.84
C GLY A 46 -16.77 6.68 -0.70
N LEU A 47 -15.72 6.01 -0.22
CA LEU A 47 -15.82 4.63 0.25
C LEU A 47 -16.48 4.57 1.63
N PRO A 48 -16.93 3.39 2.12
CA PRO A 48 -17.38 3.25 3.49
C PRO A 48 -16.35 3.82 4.48
N ASP A 49 -16.80 4.75 5.32
CA ASP A 49 -16.00 5.52 6.28
C ASP A 49 -14.75 6.23 5.70
N ASP A 50 -14.78 6.55 4.39
CA ASP A 50 -13.65 7.10 3.62
C ASP A 50 -12.37 6.25 3.74
N ARG A 51 -12.52 4.91 3.74
CA ARG A 51 -11.45 3.95 4.01
C ARG A 51 -11.36 2.84 2.97
N CYS A 52 -10.17 2.27 2.83
CA CYS A 52 -9.98 1.11 1.97
C CYS A 52 -10.69 -0.11 2.56
N GLN A 53 -11.44 -0.81 1.71
CA GLN A 53 -12.21 -2.00 2.10
C GLN A 53 -11.48 -3.30 1.74
N CYS A 54 -10.26 -3.20 1.21
CA CYS A 54 -9.43 -4.35 0.88
C CYS A 54 -8.55 -4.72 2.07
N PRO A 55 -8.40 -6.01 2.40
CA PRO A 55 -7.36 -6.44 3.32
C PRO A 55 -5.99 -6.26 2.67
N HIS A 56 -5.00 -5.79 3.43
CA HIS A 56 -3.64 -5.57 2.95
C HIS A 56 -2.65 -6.43 3.72
N TRP A 57 -1.77 -7.11 3.01
CA TRP A 57 -0.58 -7.74 3.58
C TRP A 57 0.64 -7.11 2.94
N GLY A 58 1.72 -6.99 3.71
CA GLY A 58 2.94 -6.46 3.13
C GLY A 58 4.15 -6.59 4.02
N TYR A 59 5.26 -6.12 3.46
CA TYR A 59 6.55 -6.01 4.12
C TYR A 59 7.15 -4.65 3.81
N VAL A 60 7.57 -3.93 4.83
CA VAL A 60 8.19 -2.61 4.64
C VAL A 60 9.65 -2.79 4.29
N LEU A 61 9.96 -2.64 2.99
CA LEU A 61 11.33 -2.78 2.49
C LEU A 61 12.27 -1.66 2.97
N LYS A 62 11.75 -0.44 3.12
CA LYS A 62 12.50 0.74 3.55
C LYS A 62 11.56 1.84 4.00
N GLY A 63 11.98 2.63 5.00
CA GLY A 63 11.24 3.81 5.44
C GLY A 63 10.18 3.48 6.48
N ARG A 64 9.12 4.29 6.54
CA ARG A 64 8.03 4.17 7.52
C ARG A 64 6.70 4.59 6.92
N LEU A 65 5.62 3.95 7.34
CA LEU A 65 4.25 4.31 7.00
C LEU A 65 3.45 4.52 8.28
N ARG A 66 2.60 5.53 8.30
CA ARG A 66 1.58 5.68 9.34
C ARG A 66 0.25 5.21 8.78
N ILE A 67 -0.35 4.25 9.47
CA ILE A 67 -1.69 3.75 9.14
C ILE A 67 -2.67 4.35 10.14
N LYS A 68 -3.76 4.93 9.63
CA LYS A 68 -4.82 5.50 10.46
C LYS A 68 -6.03 4.60 10.37
N TYR A 69 -6.38 3.94 11.47
CA TYR A 69 -7.62 3.19 11.61
C TYR A 69 -8.73 4.11 12.13
N SER A 70 -9.94 3.58 12.29
CA SER A 70 -11.08 4.34 12.84
C SER A 70 -10.90 4.73 14.31
N ASN A 71 -10.16 3.94 15.09
CA ASN A 71 -10.01 4.07 16.53
C ASN A 71 -8.57 4.28 17.03
N HIS A 72 -7.56 4.05 16.19
CA HIS A 72 -6.14 4.21 16.55
C HIS A 72 -5.27 4.48 15.32
N GLU A 73 -4.00 4.79 15.55
CA GLU A 73 -2.98 4.87 14.51
C GLU A 73 -1.84 3.89 14.83
N GLU A 74 -1.23 3.34 13.79
CA GLU A 74 -0.03 2.52 13.90
C GLU A 74 1.07 3.07 12.98
N VAL A 75 2.33 2.81 13.35
CA VAL A 75 3.48 3.16 12.52
C VAL A 75 4.24 1.88 12.20
N LEU A 76 4.30 1.56 10.91
CA LEU A 76 5.07 0.46 10.37
C LEU A 76 6.45 0.98 9.96
N GLY A 77 7.50 0.22 10.22
CA GLY A 77 8.88 0.55 9.90
C GLY A 77 9.60 -0.52 9.09
N GLU A 78 10.77 -0.15 8.59
CA GLU A 78 11.64 -1.04 7.82
C GLU A 78 11.86 -2.38 8.55
N GLY A 79 11.59 -3.48 7.84
CA GLY A 79 11.68 -4.82 8.39
C GLY A 79 10.36 -5.42 8.87
N ASP A 80 9.31 -4.61 9.01
CA ASP A 80 8.03 -5.10 9.50
C ASP A 80 7.27 -5.90 8.43
N VAL A 81 6.76 -7.06 8.82
CA VAL A 81 5.65 -7.76 8.13
C VAL A 81 4.35 -7.27 8.76
N TYR A 82 3.34 -6.98 7.95
CA TYR A 82 2.07 -6.47 8.46
C TYR A 82 0.85 -7.09 7.78
N TYR A 83 -0.27 -7.02 8.50
CA TYR A 83 -1.62 -7.19 7.99
C TYR A 83 -2.46 -5.99 8.43
N LEU A 84 -3.15 -5.35 7.49
CA LEU A 84 -4.12 -4.29 7.75
C LEU A 84 -5.50 -4.83 7.37
N ALA A 85 -6.40 -4.89 8.35
CA ALA A 85 -7.79 -5.27 8.11
C ALA A 85 -8.52 -4.20 7.29
N PRO A 86 -9.59 -4.56 6.55
CA PRO A 86 -10.49 -3.59 5.92
C PRO A 86 -11.03 -2.56 6.93
N GLY A 87 -11.15 -1.29 6.51
CA GLY A 87 -11.63 -0.17 7.35
C GLY A 87 -10.51 0.63 8.01
#